data_AF-A0A4D7H8Q0-F1
#
_entry.id   AF-A0A4D7H8Q0-F1
#
_cell.length_a   1.000
_cell.length_b   1.000
_cell.length_c   1.000
_cell.angle_alpha   90.00
_cell.angle_beta   90.00
_cell.angle_gamma   90.00
#
_symmetry.space_group_name_H-M   'P 1'
#
loop_
_entity.id
_entity.type
_entity.pdbx_description
1 polymer ?
#
loop_
_entity_poly.entity_id
_entity_poly.type
_entity_poly.pdbx_seq_one_letter_code
_entity_poly.pdbx_strand_id
1 'polypeptide(L)'
;MSSERFRRSVATQLTPYVGVVEDDDTDCHIGVCDEAAVYSVPHPSSFGGDLAKCPFHLALFKDQNPKLWRKIRSVDIPDPQFYNDRGDRFTNFEDVPEQVREDQYRVGLDVLGFAIYHGDPDDEGLVMFEAVDRRLETRSTKQIPVGRVGEFIDHLRLNRGFVRMDPEVREKMYPGEPR
;
A
#
# COMPACT_ATOMS: atom_id res chain seq x y z
N MET A 1 39.26 15.53 -14.41
CA MET A 1 38.81 14.80 -13.20
C MET A 1 37.42 14.17 -13.45
N SER A 2 37.26 13.36 -14.52
CA SER A 2 35.93 12.88 -14.97
C SER A 2 35.83 11.37 -15.18
N SER A 3 36.86 10.60 -14.81
CA SER A 3 36.89 9.14 -15.01
C SER A 3 36.37 8.37 -13.78
N GLU A 4 36.66 8.85 -12.56
CA GLU A 4 36.19 8.20 -11.32
C GLU A 4 34.69 8.36 -11.08
N ARG A 5 34.10 9.54 -11.33
CA ARG A 5 32.65 9.74 -11.19
C ARG A 5 31.84 8.86 -12.14
N PHE A 6 32.31 8.69 -13.38
CA PHE A 6 31.65 7.84 -14.36
C PHE A 6 31.83 6.35 -14.02
N ARG A 7 33.01 5.92 -13.56
CA ARG A 7 33.22 4.54 -13.07
C ARG A 7 32.42 4.21 -11.82
N ARG A 8 32.21 5.17 -10.91
CA ARG A 8 31.32 5.00 -9.76
C ARG A 8 29.87 4.84 -10.19
N SER A 9 29.42 5.62 -11.18
CA SER A 9 28.08 5.56 -11.78
C SER A 9 27.78 4.24 -12.51
N VAL A 10 28.78 3.62 -13.14
CA VAL A 10 28.61 2.33 -13.86
C VAL A 10 28.76 1.13 -12.91
N ALA A 11 29.57 1.23 -11.84
CA ALA A 11 29.65 0.19 -10.81
C ALA A 11 28.41 0.13 -9.89
N THR A 12 27.67 1.23 -9.72
CA THR A 12 26.39 1.26 -8.99
C THR A 12 25.21 0.67 -9.77
N GLN A 13 25.34 0.39 -11.08
CA GLN A 13 24.23 -0.18 -11.87
C GLN A 13 23.91 -1.65 -11.57
N LEU A 14 24.69 -2.34 -10.73
CA LEU A 14 24.43 -3.74 -10.34
C LEU A 14 24.15 -3.90 -8.84
N THR A 15 24.33 -2.85 -8.03
CA THR A 15 24.03 -2.89 -6.60
C THR A 15 23.05 -1.76 -6.29
N PRO A 16 21.79 -2.06 -5.95
CA PRO A 16 20.78 -1.03 -5.67
C PRO A 16 21.29 -0.12 -4.55
N TYR A 17 21.06 1.20 -4.70
CA TYR A 17 21.31 2.14 -3.62
C TYR A 17 20.30 1.87 -2.50
N VAL A 18 20.81 1.77 -1.27
CA VAL A 18 20.01 1.54 -0.07
C VAL A 18 20.51 2.49 1.00
N GLY A 19 19.66 3.41 1.44
CA GLY A 19 20.08 4.49 2.31
C GLY A 19 19.06 5.61 2.41
N VAL A 20 19.40 6.63 3.18
CA VAL A 20 18.58 7.83 3.36
C VAL A 20 18.45 8.58 2.03
N VAL A 21 17.26 9.07 1.71
CA VAL A 21 17.07 9.95 0.57
C VAL A 21 17.61 11.33 0.95
N GLU A 22 18.56 11.85 0.18
CA GLU A 22 19.25 13.13 0.47
C GLU A 22 18.48 14.36 -0.05
N ASP A 23 17.48 14.16 -0.90
CA ASP A 23 16.68 15.23 -1.52
C ASP A 23 15.26 15.26 -0.91
N ASP A 24 14.96 16.33 -0.19
CA ASP A 24 13.71 16.54 0.54
C ASP A 24 12.47 16.63 -0.37
N ASP A 25 12.65 16.88 -1.67
CA ASP A 25 11.56 16.96 -2.67
C ASP A 25 11.27 15.60 -3.34
N THR A 26 11.89 14.50 -2.87
CA THR A 26 11.66 13.17 -3.45
C THR A 26 10.34 12.58 -2.94
N ASP A 27 9.38 12.41 -3.84
CA ASP A 27 8.11 11.76 -3.53
C ASP A 27 8.27 10.26 -3.23
N CYS A 28 7.37 9.72 -2.41
CA CYS A 28 7.23 8.29 -2.28
C CYS A 28 6.88 7.65 -3.63
N HIS A 29 7.59 6.59 -4.00
CA HIS A 29 7.37 5.86 -5.25
C HIS A 29 5.97 5.23 -5.37
N ILE A 30 5.20 5.15 -4.28
CA ILE A 30 3.80 4.74 -4.37
C ILE A 30 3.02 5.91 -4.97
N GLY A 31 2.67 5.84 -6.26
CA GLY A 31 2.15 6.99 -7.02
C GLY A 31 0.86 7.65 -6.50
N VAL A 32 0.15 7.02 -5.56
CA VAL A 32 -1.00 7.60 -4.83
C VAL A 32 -0.66 8.17 -3.46
N CYS A 33 0.61 8.07 -3.06
CA CYS A 33 1.13 8.63 -1.83
C CYS A 33 1.77 9.97 -2.13
N ASP A 34 1.37 10.97 -1.36
CA ASP A 34 1.86 12.36 -1.41
C ASP A 34 2.87 12.66 -0.30
N GLU A 35 3.38 11.62 0.36
CA GLU A 35 4.34 11.76 1.46
C GLU A 35 5.77 11.77 0.92
N ALA A 36 6.61 12.62 1.47
CA ALA A 36 8.03 12.65 1.16
C ALA A 36 8.71 11.32 1.50
N ALA A 37 9.60 10.87 0.62
CA ALA A 37 10.41 9.71 0.84
C ALA A 37 11.54 10.00 1.83
N VAL A 38 11.87 9.00 2.64
CA VAL A 38 12.95 9.08 3.64
C VAL A 38 14.06 8.08 3.39
N TYR A 39 13.77 6.97 2.70
CA TYR A 39 14.75 5.93 2.38
C TYR A 39 14.51 5.34 1.00
N SER A 40 15.61 5.04 0.29
CA SER A 40 15.62 4.22 -0.91
C SER A 40 15.86 2.75 -0.52
N VAL A 41 15.02 1.86 -1.07
CA VAL A 41 15.14 0.39 -0.91
C VAL A 41 15.17 -0.31 -2.27
N PRO A 42 15.80 -1.48 -2.40
CA PRO A 42 15.80 -2.22 -3.65
C PRO A 42 14.38 -2.59 -4.09
N HIS A 43 14.16 -2.59 -5.40
CA HIS A 43 12.95 -3.13 -6.00
C HIS A 43 12.84 -4.64 -5.70
N PRO A 44 11.69 -5.16 -5.20
CA PRO A 44 11.56 -6.57 -4.80
C PRO A 44 11.86 -7.59 -5.89
N SER A 45 11.55 -7.26 -7.15
CA SER A 45 11.56 -8.19 -8.27
C SER A 45 12.69 -7.95 -9.28
N SER A 46 13.55 -6.95 -9.10
CA SER A 46 14.61 -6.63 -10.06
C SER A 46 15.93 -6.31 -9.36
N PHE A 47 17.01 -6.84 -9.93
CA PHE A 47 18.37 -6.44 -9.59
C PHE A 47 18.69 -5.18 -10.40
N GLY A 48 18.44 -3.99 -9.85
CA GLY A 48 18.85 -2.74 -10.51
C GLY A 48 17.95 -1.51 -10.36
N GLY A 49 16.95 -1.52 -9.49
CA GLY A 49 16.15 -0.32 -9.19
C GLY A 49 16.04 -0.07 -7.69
N ASP A 50 16.02 1.19 -7.29
CA ASP A 50 15.67 1.65 -5.96
C ASP A 50 14.27 2.28 -5.96
N LEU A 51 13.58 2.13 -4.84
CA LEU A 51 12.25 2.66 -4.58
C LEU A 51 12.37 3.60 -3.39
N ALA A 52 12.15 4.89 -3.63
CA ALA A 52 12.05 5.88 -2.57
C ALA A 52 10.74 5.65 -1.79
N LYS A 53 10.83 5.48 -0.47
CA LYS A 53 9.70 5.16 0.40
C LYS A 53 9.57 6.19 1.51
N CYS A 54 8.35 6.67 1.73
CA CYS A 54 8.00 7.38 2.96
C CYS A 54 8.04 6.42 4.16
N PRO A 55 8.00 6.91 5.40
CA PRO A 55 8.18 6.07 6.58
C PRO A 55 7.17 4.91 6.67
N PHE A 56 5.90 5.18 6.35
CA PHE A 56 4.84 4.17 6.34
C PHE A 56 5.09 3.08 5.28
N HIS A 57 5.35 3.47 4.03
CA HIS A 57 5.58 2.49 2.96
C HIS A 57 6.88 1.71 3.11
N LEU A 58 7.86 2.26 3.85
CA LEU A 58 9.07 1.54 4.22
C LEU A 58 8.77 0.42 5.22
N ALA A 59 7.90 0.69 6.19
CA ALA A 59 7.46 -0.33 7.15
C ALA A 59 6.61 -1.41 6.47
N LEU A 60 5.69 -1.02 5.59
CA LEU A 60 4.95 -1.97 4.75
C LEU A 60 5.88 -2.83 3.88
N PHE A 61 6.92 -2.22 3.29
CA PHE A 61 7.92 -2.95 2.51
C PHE A 61 8.66 -3.99 3.35
N LYS A 62 9.04 -3.65 4.59
CA LYS A 62 9.67 -4.58 5.54
C LYS A 62 8.78 -5.80 5.80
N ASP A 63 7.50 -5.57 6.06
CA ASP A 63 6.54 -6.64 6.39
C ASP A 63 6.27 -7.54 5.18
N GLN A 64 6.17 -6.98 3.98
CA GLN A 64 5.96 -7.74 2.75
C GLN A 64 7.22 -8.47 2.26
N ASN A 65 8.42 -7.95 2.59
CA ASN A 65 9.68 -8.45 2.04
C ASN A 65 10.72 -8.78 3.13
N PRO A 66 10.40 -9.63 4.14
CA PRO A 66 11.23 -9.82 5.32
C PRO A 66 12.61 -10.44 5.00
N LYS A 67 12.71 -11.23 3.94
CA LYS A 67 14.00 -11.80 3.47
C LYS A 67 14.88 -10.71 2.85
N LEU A 68 14.30 -9.81 2.07
CA LEU A 68 15.01 -8.69 1.44
C LEU A 68 15.39 -7.64 2.49
N TRP A 69 14.48 -7.34 3.42
CA TRP A 69 14.72 -6.45 4.55
C TRP A 69 15.93 -6.86 5.39
N ARG A 70 16.09 -8.15 5.69
CA ARG A 70 17.28 -8.65 6.41
C ARG A 70 18.59 -8.37 5.68
N LYS A 71 18.59 -8.39 4.34
CA LYS A 71 19.77 -8.03 3.52
C LYS A 71 20.02 -6.53 3.50
N ILE A 72 18.96 -5.74 3.55
CA ILE A 72 19.06 -4.27 3.65
C ILE A 72 19.64 -3.86 5.01
N ARG A 73 19.22 -4.47 6.11
CA ARG A 73 19.75 -4.16 7.45
C ARG A 73 21.25 -4.43 7.62
N SER A 74 21.87 -5.27 6.79
CA SER A 74 23.34 -5.38 6.79
C SER A 74 24.06 -4.14 6.24
N VAL A 75 23.30 -3.17 5.73
CA VAL A 75 23.76 -1.85 5.27
C VAL A 75 23.47 -0.76 6.32
N ASP A 76 23.20 -1.15 7.58
CA ASP A 76 23.06 -0.25 8.74
C ASP A 76 21.99 0.84 8.62
N ILE A 77 20.80 0.47 8.14
CA ILE A 77 19.64 1.36 8.13
C ILE A 77 18.79 1.21 9.41
N PRO A 78 18.21 2.30 9.95
CA PRO A 78 17.26 2.23 11.06
C PRO A 78 16.02 1.37 10.77
N ASP A 79 15.47 0.72 11.81
CA ASP A 79 14.25 -0.07 11.65
C ASP A 79 13.01 0.85 11.53
N PRO A 80 12.24 0.77 10.42
CA PRO A 80 11.09 1.62 10.18
C PRO A 80 9.91 1.31 11.11
N GLN A 81 9.98 0.24 11.92
CA GLN A 81 8.96 -0.06 12.92
C GLN A 81 8.67 1.13 13.84
N PHE A 82 9.69 1.95 14.11
CA PHE A 82 9.54 3.18 14.89
C PHE A 82 8.44 4.12 14.34
N TYR A 83 8.16 4.09 13.03
CA TYR A 83 7.13 4.89 12.39
C TYR A 83 5.75 4.22 12.36
N ASN A 84 5.66 2.90 12.55
CA ASN A 84 4.39 2.16 12.55
C ASN A 84 3.58 2.37 13.83
N ASP A 85 4.25 2.49 14.98
CA ASP A 85 3.58 2.49 16.29
C ASP A 85 2.81 3.80 16.59
N ARG A 86 2.93 4.81 15.72
CA ARG A 86 2.35 6.15 15.92
C ARG A 86 1.26 6.52 14.91
N GLY A 87 0.97 5.65 13.94
CA GLY A 87 0.10 5.97 12.80
C GLY A 87 -1.35 5.50 12.95
N ASP A 88 -2.24 6.17 12.22
CA ASP A 88 -3.65 5.79 12.07
C ASP A 88 -3.86 4.80 10.91
N ARG A 89 -2.79 4.25 10.33
CA ARG A 89 -2.82 3.36 9.16
C ARG A 89 -2.61 1.89 9.58
N PHE A 90 -3.28 0.97 8.91
CA PHE A 90 -3.00 -0.46 9.00
C PHE A 90 -1.74 -0.80 8.20
N THR A 91 -0.87 -1.61 8.79
CA THR A 91 0.37 -2.07 8.12
C THR A 91 0.31 -3.55 7.76
N ASN A 92 -0.64 -4.27 8.36
CA ASN A 92 -0.84 -5.69 8.17
C ASN A 92 -2.32 -5.99 7.89
N PHE A 93 -2.60 -6.88 6.94
CA PHE A 93 -3.96 -7.23 6.56
C PHE A 93 -4.65 -8.05 7.66
N GLU A 94 -3.89 -8.88 8.35
CA GLU A 94 -4.34 -9.74 9.44
C GLU A 94 -4.84 -8.94 10.66
N ASP A 95 -4.43 -7.68 10.79
CA ASP A 95 -4.91 -6.77 11.84
C ASP A 95 -6.23 -6.06 11.45
N VAL A 96 -6.64 -6.15 10.18
CA VAL A 96 -7.87 -5.53 9.69
C VAL A 96 -9.06 -6.42 10.09
N PRO A 97 -10.08 -5.92 10.79
CA PRO A 97 -11.28 -6.71 11.09
C PRO A 97 -11.99 -7.21 9.84
N GLU A 98 -12.64 -8.37 9.90
CA GLU A 98 -13.47 -8.85 8.78
C GLU A 98 -14.71 -7.97 8.57
N GLN A 99 -15.21 -7.39 9.65
CA GLN A 99 -16.35 -6.49 9.71
C GLN A 99 -16.07 -5.38 10.73
N VAL A 100 -16.52 -4.17 10.42
CA VAL A 100 -16.52 -3.02 11.35
C VAL A 100 -17.93 -2.64 11.81
N ARG A 101 -18.95 -3.10 11.07
CA ARG A 101 -20.38 -2.97 11.35
C ARG A 101 -21.09 -4.25 10.85
N GLU A 102 -22.29 -4.54 11.34
CA GLU A 102 -23.01 -5.79 11.04
C GLU A 102 -23.24 -6.02 9.54
N ASP A 103 -23.42 -4.93 8.79
CA ASP A 103 -23.74 -4.88 7.36
C ASP A 103 -22.53 -4.54 6.49
N GLN A 104 -21.31 -4.52 7.06
CA GLN A 104 -20.10 -4.08 6.34
C GLN A 104 -19.05 -5.17 6.21
N TYR A 105 -18.73 -5.49 4.97
CA TYR A 105 -17.83 -6.57 4.61
C TYR A 105 -16.50 -6.02 4.08
N ARG A 106 -15.39 -6.57 4.57
CA ARG A 106 -14.06 -6.17 4.15
C ARG A 106 -13.81 -6.49 2.68
N VAL A 107 -13.37 -5.48 1.93
CA VAL A 107 -12.90 -5.57 0.54
C VAL A 107 -11.41 -5.86 0.48
N GLY A 108 -10.61 -5.17 1.31
CA GLY A 108 -9.15 -5.26 1.26
C GLY A 108 -8.44 -4.22 2.09
N LEU A 109 -7.12 -4.32 2.17
CA LEU A 109 -6.23 -3.28 2.68
C LEU A 109 -5.51 -2.62 1.51
N ASP A 110 -5.70 -1.32 1.32
CA ASP A 110 -5.03 -0.58 0.27
C ASP A 110 -3.55 -0.32 0.60
N VAL A 111 -2.79 0.13 -0.41
CA VAL A 111 -1.36 0.46 -0.22
C VAL A 111 -1.12 1.64 0.70
N LEU A 112 -2.11 2.52 0.93
CA LEU A 112 -2.03 3.68 1.81
C LEU A 112 -2.32 3.33 3.28
N GLY A 113 -2.67 2.07 3.57
CA GLY A 113 -2.96 1.59 4.92
C GLY A 113 -4.39 1.82 5.39
N PHE A 114 -5.35 2.02 4.48
CA PHE A 114 -6.76 2.04 4.81
C PHE A 114 -7.45 0.74 4.43
N ALA A 115 -8.26 0.24 5.36
CA ALA A 115 -9.12 -0.90 5.12
C ALA A 115 -10.36 -0.43 4.36
N ILE A 116 -10.65 -1.08 3.24
CA ILE A 116 -11.81 -0.80 2.42
C ILE A 116 -12.92 -1.79 2.79
N TYR A 117 -14.13 -1.29 3.00
CA TYR A 117 -15.34 -2.06 3.26
C TYR A 117 -16.43 -1.70 2.26
N HIS A 118 -17.40 -2.60 2.07
CA HIS A 118 -18.66 -2.28 1.42
C HIS A 118 -19.84 -2.66 2.32
N GLY A 119 -20.91 -1.88 2.27
CA GLY A 119 -22.19 -2.16 2.91
C GLY A 119 -23.13 -2.99 2.03
N ASP A 120 -24.30 -3.34 2.58
CA ASP A 120 -25.48 -3.79 1.84
C ASP A 120 -26.04 -2.69 0.91
N PRO A 121 -26.73 -3.02 -0.20
CA PRO A 121 -27.35 -2.03 -1.05
C PRO A 121 -28.55 -1.41 -0.36
N ASP A 122 -28.71 -0.09 -0.52
CA ASP A 122 -29.91 0.61 -0.07
C ASP A 122 -31.13 0.38 -1.01
N ASP A 123 -32.26 1.00 -0.67
CA ASP A 123 -33.51 0.92 -1.44
C ASP A 123 -33.39 1.47 -2.87
N GLU A 124 -32.35 2.28 -3.15
CA GLU A 124 -32.04 2.82 -4.47
C GLU A 124 -31.06 1.92 -5.25
N GLY A 125 -30.60 0.82 -4.67
CA GLY A 125 -29.64 -0.09 -5.26
C GLY A 125 -28.22 0.50 -5.27
N LEU A 126 -27.88 1.35 -4.30
CA LEU A 126 -26.54 1.90 -4.11
C LEU A 126 -25.81 1.17 -2.98
N VAL A 127 -24.58 0.76 -3.27
CA VAL A 127 -23.65 0.14 -2.31
C VAL A 127 -22.71 1.21 -1.78
N MET A 128 -22.65 1.37 -0.46
CA MET A 128 -21.70 2.26 0.17
C MET A 128 -20.34 1.57 0.32
N PHE A 129 -19.29 2.21 -0.17
CA PHE A 129 -17.90 1.86 0.13
C PHE A 129 -17.32 2.83 1.13
N GLU A 130 -16.53 2.31 2.07
CA GLU A 130 -15.85 3.10 3.08
C GLU A 130 -14.37 2.73 3.17
N ALA A 131 -13.51 3.74 3.27
CA ALA A 131 -12.13 3.57 3.69
C ALA A 131 -12.02 3.93 5.18
N VAL A 132 -11.50 3.00 5.95
CA VAL A 132 -11.45 3.04 7.41
C VAL A 132 -10.01 2.89 7.87
N ASP A 133 -9.66 3.63 8.91
CA ASP A 133 -8.33 3.67 9.47
C ASP A 133 -8.16 2.65 10.63
N ARG A 134 -6.97 2.61 11.24
CA ARG A 134 -6.65 1.66 12.32
C ARG A 134 -7.49 1.85 13.59
N ARG A 135 -8.06 3.04 13.79
CA ARG A 135 -8.98 3.36 14.90
C ARG A 135 -10.43 3.05 14.57
N LEU A 136 -10.67 2.48 13.38
CA LEU A 136 -12.00 2.20 12.84
C LEU A 136 -12.79 3.48 12.52
N GLU A 137 -12.11 4.59 12.29
CA GLU A 137 -12.72 5.85 11.88
C GLU A 137 -12.84 5.91 10.35
N THR A 138 -14.03 6.30 9.87
CA THR A 138 -14.26 6.51 8.43
C THR A 138 -13.46 7.71 7.94
N ARG A 139 -12.62 7.49 6.92
CA ARG A 139 -11.80 8.54 6.28
C ARG A 139 -12.38 9.01 4.96
N SER A 140 -13.03 8.13 4.22
CA SER A 140 -13.74 8.49 2.99
C SER A 140 -14.87 7.52 2.70
N THR A 141 -15.91 8.00 2.04
CA THR A 141 -17.05 7.19 1.60
C THR A 141 -17.32 7.38 0.11
N LYS A 142 -17.92 6.38 -0.53
CA LYS A 142 -18.34 6.44 -1.93
C LYS A 142 -19.54 5.53 -2.19
N GLN A 143 -20.62 6.06 -2.73
CA GLN A 143 -21.76 5.26 -3.20
C GLN A 143 -21.55 4.82 -4.65
N ILE A 144 -21.84 3.56 -4.91
CA ILE A 144 -21.69 2.91 -6.22
C ILE A 144 -22.95 2.11 -6.53
N PRO A 145 -23.59 2.27 -7.70
CA PRO A 145 -24.71 1.41 -8.08
C PRO A 145 -24.29 -0.07 -8.09
N VAL A 146 -25.15 -0.98 -7.59
CA VAL A 146 -24.86 -2.43 -7.50
C VAL A 146 -24.28 -2.99 -8.80
N GLY A 147 -24.84 -2.62 -9.96
CA GLY A 147 -24.38 -3.10 -11.27
C GLY A 147 -23.03 -2.52 -11.75
N ARG A 148 -22.34 -1.72 -10.94
CA ARG A 148 -21.02 -1.13 -11.23
C ARG A 148 -20.00 -1.40 -10.13
N VAL A 149 -20.34 -2.28 -9.18
CA VAL A 149 -19.46 -2.62 -8.06
C VAL A 149 -18.16 -3.24 -8.57
N GLY A 150 -18.25 -4.24 -9.47
CA GLY A 150 -17.09 -4.87 -10.07
C GLY A 150 -16.15 -3.88 -10.76
N GLU A 151 -16.69 -2.97 -11.58
CA GLU A 151 -15.93 -1.90 -12.24
C GLU A 151 -15.20 -1.01 -11.23
N PHE A 152 -15.86 -0.67 -10.12
CA PHE A 152 -15.28 0.18 -9.10
C PHE A 152 -14.14 -0.50 -8.35
N ILE A 153 -14.25 -1.80 -8.08
CA ILE A 153 -13.17 -2.56 -7.44
C ILE A 153 -11.97 -2.71 -8.38
N ASP A 154 -12.20 -2.95 -9.66
CA ASP A 154 -11.13 -2.96 -10.66
C ASP A 154 -10.46 -1.58 -10.75
N HIS A 155 -11.24 -0.50 -10.67
CA HIS A 155 -10.71 0.86 -10.58
C HIS A 155 -9.85 1.06 -9.33
N LEU A 156 -10.29 0.61 -8.15
CA LEU A 156 -9.50 0.66 -6.91
C LEU A 156 -8.20 -0.13 -7.07
N ARG A 157 -8.26 -1.33 -7.65
CA ARG A 157 -7.08 -2.17 -7.87
C ARG A 157 -6.05 -1.51 -8.78
N LEU A 158 -6.51 -0.89 -9.87
CA LEU A 158 -5.64 -0.28 -10.87
C LEU A 158 -5.07 1.07 -10.42
N ASN A 159 -5.86 1.89 -9.73
CA ASN A 159 -5.49 3.28 -9.44
C ASN A 159 -5.02 3.48 -8.00
N ARG A 160 -5.62 2.79 -7.04
CA ARG A 160 -5.24 2.90 -5.63
C ARG A 160 -4.22 1.84 -5.24
N GLY A 161 -4.42 0.61 -5.71
CA GLY A 161 -3.61 -0.55 -5.37
C GLY A 161 -3.98 -1.15 -4.01
N PHE A 162 -3.77 -2.46 -3.88
CA PHE A 162 -4.01 -3.21 -2.64
C PHE A 162 -2.71 -3.83 -2.12
N VAL A 163 -2.50 -3.76 -0.81
CA VAL A 163 -1.60 -4.67 -0.09
C VAL A 163 -2.13 -6.09 -0.23
N ARG A 164 -3.42 -6.24 0.04
CA ARG A 164 -4.14 -7.50 -0.07
C ARG A 164 -5.62 -7.23 -0.26
N MET A 165 -6.22 -7.93 -1.20
CA MET A 165 -7.67 -8.01 -1.32
C MET A 165 -8.18 -9.18 -0.47
N ASP A 166 -9.36 -9.02 0.10
CA ASP A 166 -10.03 -10.12 0.77
C ASP A 166 -10.37 -11.20 -0.26
N PRO A 167 -9.96 -12.47 -0.05
CA PRO A 167 -10.16 -13.54 -1.04
C PRO A 167 -11.63 -13.84 -1.28
N GLU A 168 -12.48 -13.60 -0.27
CA GLU A 168 -13.92 -13.87 -0.33
C GLU A 168 -14.70 -12.67 -0.85
N VAL A 169 -14.03 -11.56 -1.19
CA VAL A 169 -14.74 -10.33 -1.59
C VAL A 169 -15.69 -10.60 -2.76
N ARG A 170 -15.29 -11.44 -3.71
CA ARG A 170 -16.13 -11.80 -4.87
C ARG A 170 -17.31 -12.68 -4.53
N GLU A 171 -17.23 -13.46 -3.45
CA GLU A 171 -18.32 -14.31 -2.96
C GLU A 171 -19.30 -13.49 -2.10
N LYS A 172 -18.77 -12.47 -1.41
CA LYS A 172 -19.51 -11.46 -0.64
C LYS A 172 -20.17 -10.41 -1.55
N MET A 173 -19.69 -10.27 -2.79
CA MET A 173 -20.33 -9.45 -3.81
C MET A 173 -21.63 -10.10 -4.29
N TYR A 174 -22.66 -9.27 -4.35
CA TYR A 174 -24.04 -9.68 -4.63
C TYR A 174 -24.15 -10.65 -5.81
N PRO A 175 -25.03 -11.69 -5.72
CA PRO A 175 -25.16 -12.75 -6.73
C PRO A 175 -25.78 -12.30 -8.07
N GLY A 176 -25.65 -11.03 -8.46
CA GLY A 176 -26.30 -10.43 -9.63
C GLY A 176 -25.39 -9.88 -10.73
N GLU A 177 -24.07 -9.82 -10.56
CA GLU A 177 -23.17 -9.41 -11.66
C GLU A 177 -22.93 -10.57 -12.65
N PRO A 178 -22.96 -10.34 -13.98
CA PRO A 178 -22.56 -11.33 -14.96
C PRO A 178 -21.09 -11.69 -14.75
N ARG A 179 -20.81 -13.00 -14.66
CA ARG A 179 -19.46 -13.57 -14.58
C ARG A 179 -18.64 -13.33 -15.84
#